data_AF-A0A136WFS9-F1
#
_entry.id   AF-A0A136WFS9-F1
#
_cell.length_a   1.000
_cell.length_b   1.000
_cell.length_c   1.000
_cell.angle_alpha   90.00
_cell.angle_beta   90.00
_cell.angle_gamma   90.00
#
_symmetry.space_group_name_H-M   'P 1'
#
loop_
_entity.id
_entity.type
_entity.pdbx_description
1 polymer ?
#
loop_
_entity_poly.entity_id
_entity_poly.type
_entity_poly.pdbx_seq_one_letter_code
_entity_poly.pdbx_strand_id
1 'polypeptide(L)'
;MRYGLIGEKLGHSFSKIIHEQLADYTYNLIPLSKASFHNFMAQKDFAAINVTIPYKEMVIPYLDCIDPKAEAIGAVNTIVNKNNRLYGYNTDYDGFRYMLVKHKIDPRGKKVLLLGKGGAAKACISVVTDMGAKEVLTVYYKENPETISYDACYQNHGDAQIIINTTPVGMFPNTEHSPIDLSSFERLEAVIDVVYNPLRTQFVLDGISKGVVAVGGLEMLIGQAKCAVAIFLEKKVDDSITHRLYSSLLEERSNLVLIGMSGCGKTTLGKKAAECLGKTFIDIDEEIVKEIKMPIEDYFYQMGEPAFREIEKAMVQKYSQLNGFVISTGGGVIKDWENINILKKNGRIVWIKREVSLLESGNGRPLAPNAETTLRLYQERLPLYTAAAEGICENNFSPETGLDELILVFAQILSKA
;
A
#
# COMPACT_ATOMS: atom_id res chain seq x y z
N MET A 1 -20.92 -24.14 4.38
CA MET A 1 -19.52 -23.62 4.54
C MET A 1 -19.31 -23.10 5.96
N ARG A 2 -18.07 -22.85 6.47
CA ARG A 2 -17.90 -22.25 7.82
C ARG A 2 -17.61 -20.75 7.80
N TYR A 3 -16.49 -20.32 7.20
CA TYR A 3 -16.05 -18.91 7.17
C TYR A 3 -15.66 -18.43 5.78
N GLY A 4 -15.87 -17.14 5.48
CA GLY A 4 -15.42 -16.55 4.22
C GLY A 4 -15.78 -15.09 4.00
N LEU A 5 -15.40 -14.56 2.84
CA LEU A 5 -15.69 -13.22 2.34
C LEU A 5 -16.57 -13.32 1.09
N ILE A 6 -17.68 -12.59 1.07
CA ILE A 6 -18.48 -12.38 -0.15
C ILE A 6 -18.23 -10.99 -0.74
N GLY A 7 -18.22 -10.90 -2.07
CA GLY A 7 -18.04 -9.67 -2.84
C GLY A 7 -18.06 -9.98 -4.34
N GLU A 8 -18.08 -8.95 -5.18
CA GLU A 8 -18.14 -9.17 -6.65
C GLU A 8 -16.77 -9.58 -7.23
N LYS A 9 -15.69 -8.93 -6.79
CA LYS A 9 -14.32 -9.20 -7.22
C LYS A 9 -13.41 -9.35 -5.99
N LEU A 10 -12.80 -10.53 -5.81
CA LEU A 10 -12.05 -10.86 -4.60
C LEU A 10 -10.61 -11.35 -4.84
N GLY A 11 -10.16 -11.46 -6.09
CA GLY A 11 -8.89 -12.13 -6.45
C GLY A 11 -7.61 -11.55 -5.81
N HIS A 12 -7.66 -10.31 -5.34
CA HIS A 12 -6.52 -9.63 -4.70
C HIS A 12 -6.75 -9.32 -3.21
N SER A 13 -7.78 -9.91 -2.58
CA SER A 13 -8.09 -9.65 -1.17
C SER A 13 -7.06 -10.29 -0.24
N PHE A 14 -6.57 -9.51 0.72
CA PHE A 14 -5.69 -10.04 1.78
C PHE A 14 -6.48 -10.64 2.95
N SER A 15 -7.82 -10.63 2.90
CA SER A 15 -8.64 -11.11 4.02
C SER A 15 -8.41 -12.58 4.32
N LYS A 16 -8.18 -13.44 3.32
CA LYS A 16 -7.92 -14.87 3.57
C LYS A 16 -6.67 -15.07 4.42
N ILE A 17 -5.53 -14.54 3.98
CA ILE A 17 -4.26 -14.70 4.70
C ILE A 17 -4.33 -14.08 6.10
N ILE A 18 -4.98 -12.92 6.25
CA ILE A 18 -5.17 -12.26 7.54
C ILE A 18 -6.00 -13.13 8.49
N HIS A 19 -7.15 -13.64 8.04
CA HIS A 19 -8.05 -14.42 8.89
C HIS A 19 -7.44 -15.76 9.31
N GLU A 20 -6.78 -16.46 8.38
CA GLU A 20 -6.14 -17.75 8.65
C GLU A 20 -4.90 -17.63 9.56
N GLN A 21 -4.28 -16.44 9.65
CA GLN A 21 -3.24 -16.16 10.65
C GLN A 21 -3.80 -15.69 12.00
N LEU A 22 -4.99 -15.09 12.04
CA LEU A 22 -5.64 -14.63 13.27
C LEU A 22 -6.34 -15.77 14.03
N ALA A 23 -6.75 -16.82 13.35
CA ALA A 23 -7.47 -17.94 13.95
C ALA A 23 -7.34 -19.25 13.17
N ASP A 24 -7.46 -20.35 13.90
CA ASP A 24 -7.40 -21.72 13.35
C ASP A 24 -8.72 -22.12 12.68
N TYR A 25 -8.94 -21.61 11.46
CA TYR A 25 -9.99 -22.05 10.56
C TYR A 25 -9.64 -21.77 9.10
N THR A 26 -10.35 -22.41 8.17
CA THR A 26 -10.26 -22.09 6.74
C THR A 26 -11.18 -20.92 6.39
N TYR A 27 -10.65 -19.95 5.64
CA TYR A 27 -11.38 -18.78 5.17
C TYR A 27 -11.51 -18.79 3.64
N ASN A 28 -12.74 -18.70 3.13
CA ASN A 28 -13.01 -18.82 1.69
C ASN A 28 -13.29 -17.46 1.06
N LEU A 29 -12.74 -17.21 -0.14
CA LEU A 29 -13.12 -16.06 -0.96
C LEU A 29 -14.22 -16.51 -1.93
N ILE A 30 -15.37 -15.84 -1.88
CA ILE A 30 -16.60 -16.26 -2.56
C ILE A 30 -17.05 -15.12 -3.48
N PRO A 31 -16.52 -15.05 -4.71
CA PRO A 31 -16.98 -14.08 -5.68
C PRO A 31 -18.44 -14.40 -6.05
N LEU A 32 -19.34 -13.43 -5.88
CA LEU A 32 -20.76 -13.57 -6.20
C LEU A 32 -21.14 -12.52 -7.25
N SER A 33 -21.99 -12.90 -8.19
CA SER A 33 -22.72 -11.94 -9.02
C SER A 33 -23.96 -11.46 -8.25
N LYS A 34 -24.59 -10.37 -8.69
CA LYS A 34 -25.85 -9.92 -8.07
C LYS A 34 -26.93 -11.01 -8.06
N ALA A 35 -26.99 -11.85 -9.11
CA ALA A 35 -27.94 -12.95 -9.17
C ALA A 35 -27.62 -14.06 -8.15
N SER A 36 -26.36 -14.49 -8.05
CA SER A 36 -25.98 -15.55 -7.09
C SER A 36 -25.95 -15.07 -5.64
N PHE A 37 -25.77 -13.77 -5.41
CA PHE A 37 -25.84 -13.13 -4.09
C PHE A 37 -27.17 -13.42 -3.38
N HIS A 38 -28.31 -13.22 -4.06
CA HIS A 38 -29.62 -13.43 -3.45
C HIS A 38 -29.84 -14.90 -3.05
N ASN A 39 -29.41 -15.83 -3.90
CA ASN A 39 -29.48 -17.26 -3.62
C ASN A 39 -28.59 -17.65 -2.43
N PHE A 40 -27.36 -17.13 -2.37
CA PHE A 40 -26.42 -17.38 -1.28
C PHE A 40 -26.98 -16.90 0.07
N MET A 41 -27.54 -15.68 0.11
CA MET A 41 -28.11 -15.13 1.34
C MET A 41 -29.39 -15.84 1.78
N ALA A 42 -30.19 -16.35 0.83
CA ALA A 42 -31.39 -17.14 1.14
C ALA A 42 -31.06 -18.51 1.73
N GLN A 43 -29.97 -19.15 1.28
CA GLN A 43 -29.55 -20.48 1.76
C GLN A 43 -28.99 -20.46 3.19
N LYS A 44 -28.36 -19.36 3.60
CA LYS A 44 -27.73 -19.20 4.92
C LYS A 44 -26.71 -20.31 5.28
N ASP A 45 -26.12 -21.02 4.31
CA ASP A 45 -25.14 -22.11 4.54
C ASP A 45 -23.73 -21.59 4.85
N PHE A 46 -23.62 -20.84 5.95
CA PHE A 46 -22.36 -20.37 6.51
C PHE A 46 -22.48 -20.21 8.02
N ALA A 47 -21.37 -20.31 8.75
CA ALA A 47 -21.35 -19.99 10.18
C ALA A 47 -21.11 -18.49 10.40
N ALA A 48 -20.13 -17.91 9.70
CA ALA A 48 -19.95 -16.46 9.68
C ALA A 48 -19.22 -16.00 8.42
N ILE A 49 -19.49 -14.80 7.94
CA ILE A 49 -18.87 -14.24 6.74
C ILE A 49 -18.56 -12.75 6.92
N ASN A 50 -17.55 -12.27 6.20
CA ASN A 50 -17.43 -10.86 5.89
C ASN A 50 -18.10 -10.53 4.56
N VAL A 51 -18.47 -9.27 4.40
CA VAL A 51 -19.16 -8.73 3.24
C VAL A 51 -18.39 -7.50 2.76
N THR A 52 -18.01 -7.48 1.48
CA THR A 52 -17.40 -6.32 0.84
C THR A 52 -18.25 -5.78 -0.30
N ILE A 53 -17.73 -4.77 -1.00
CA ILE A 53 -18.38 -4.11 -2.14
C ILE A 53 -18.85 -5.16 -3.17
N PRO A 54 -20.08 -5.01 -3.73
CA PRO A 54 -21.06 -3.95 -3.49
C PRO A 54 -22.13 -4.31 -2.44
N TYR A 55 -21.95 -5.36 -1.65
CA TYR A 55 -23.06 -6.00 -0.93
C TYR A 55 -23.32 -5.52 0.51
N LYS A 56 -22.50 -4.59 1.04
CA LYS A 56 -22.58 -4.16 2.46
C LYS A 56 -23.95 -3.61 2.88
N GLU A 57 -24.69 -3.00 1.96
CA GLU A 57 -26.06 -2.52 2.21
C GLU A 57 -27.10 -3.56 1.77
N MET A 58 -26.81 -4.31 0.70
CA MET A 58 -27.73 -5.31 0.13
C MET A 58 -27.98 -6.51 1.04
N VAL A 59 -27.09 -6.78 2.00
CA VAL A 59 -27.28 -7.85 2.98
C VAL A 59 -28.30 -7.50 4.06
N ILE A 60 -28.55 -6.22 4.32
CA ILE A 60 -29.39 -5.75 5.44
C ILE A 60 -30.78 -6.41 5.47
N PRO A 61 -31.53 -6.52 4.36
CA PRO A 61 -32.85 -7.15 4.34
C PRO A 61 -32.87 -8.64 4.69
N TYR A 62 -31.71 -9.31 4.70
CA TYR A 62 -31.60 -10.74 5.05
C TYR A 62 -31.31 -10.97 6.53
N LEU A 63 -31.03 -9.91 7.29
CA LEU A 63 -30.59 -10.00 8.68
C LEU A 63 -31.80 -10.09 9.62
N ASP A 64 -31.67 -10.95 10.63
CA ASP A 64 -32.67 -11.10 11.68
C ASP A 64 -32.41 -10.11 12.84
N CYS A 65 -31.15 -9.73 13.06
CA CYS A 65 -30.72 -8.74 14.04
C CYS A 65 -29.54 -7.92 13.50
N ILE A 66 -29.50 -6.63 13.82
CA ILE A 66 -28.42 -5.72 13.43
C ILE A 66 -27.86 -5.08 14.69
N ASP A 67 -26.54 -5.06 14.83
CA ASP A 67 -25.88 -4.33 15.90
C ASP A 67 -26.20 -2.82 15.81
N PRO A 68 -26.49 -2.12 16.92
CA PRO A 68 -26.87 -0.70 16.89
C PRO A 68 -25.89 0.20 16.14
N LYS A 69 -24.58 -0.11 16.20
CA LYS A 69 -23.55 0.64 15.47
C LYS A 69 -23.67 0.41 13.97
N ALA A 70 -23.88 -0.84 13.55
CA ALA A 70 -24.05 -1.19 12.15
C ALA A 70 -25.34 -0.61 11.55
N GLU A 71 -26.41 -0.57 12.35
CA GLU A 71 -27.68 0.07 11.99
C GLU A 71 -27.50 1.59 11.81
N ALA A 72 -26.85 2.27 12.74
CA ALA A 72 -26.56 3.71 12.64
C ALA A 72 -25.68 4.06 11.44
N ILE A 73 -24.71 3.21 11.10
CA ILE A 73 -23.87 3.36 9.90
C ILE A 73 -24.66 3.06 8.62
N GLY A 74 -25.69 2.21 8.69
CA GLY A 74 -26.45 1.76 7.52
C GLY A 74 -25.65 0.86 6.58
N ALA A 75 -24.69 0.09 7.12
CA ALA A 75 -23.90 -0.87 6.34
C ALA A 75 -23.38 -2.02 7.23
N VAL A 76 -23.37 -3.24 6.71
CA VAL A 76 -22.93 -4.46 7.40
C VAL A 76 -21.78 -5.11 6.61
N ASN A 77 -20.65 -5.35 7.27
CA ASN A 77 -19.48 -6.00 6.68
C ASN A 77 -19.15 -7.36 7.34
N THR A 78 -19.90 -7.77 8.37
CA THR A 78 -19.65 -8.97 9.17
C THR A 78 -20.99 -9.58 9.57
N ILE A 79 -21.21 -10.86 9.29
CA ILE A 79 -22.47 -11.57 9.58
C ILE A 79 -22.15 -12.88 10.30
N VAL A 80 -22.88 -13.17 11.37
CA VAL A 80 -22.84 -14.47 12.06
C VAL A 80 -24.20 -15.15 11.96
N ASN A 81 -24.21 -16.43 11.63
CA ASN A 81 -25.39 -17.27 11.64
C ASN A 81 -25.44 -18.09 12.95
N LYS A 82 -26.43 -17.81 13.80
CA LYS A 82 -26.70 -18.57 15.02
C LYS A 82 -28.05 -19.25 14.88
N ASN A 83 -28.04 -20.57 14.67
CA ASN A 83 -29.27 -21.38 14.54
C ASN A 83 -30.25 -20.81 13.49
N ASN A 84 -29.73 -20.50 12.28
CA ASN A 84 -30.47 -19.95 11.15
C ASN A 84 -30.97 -18.49 11.30
N ARG A 85 -30.52 -17.80 12.36
CA ARG A 85 -30.71 -16.36 12.58
C ARG A 85 -29.43 -15.60 12.27
N LEU A 86 -29.52 -14.61 11.39
CA LEU A 86 -28.39 -13.81 10.93
C LEU A 86 -28.25 -12.53 11.76
N TYR A 87 -27.07 -12.33 12.33
CA TYR A 87 -26.68 -11.16 13.11
C TYR A 87 -25.64 -10.35 12.33
N GLY A 88 -25.96 -9.09 12.01
CA GLY A 88 -25.06 -8.20 11.27
C GLY A 88 -24.31 -7.21 12.15
N TYR A 89 -23.04 -7.00 11.82
CA TYR A 89 -22.11 -6.09 12.49
C TYR A 89 -21.33 -5.25 11.46
N ASN A 90 -20.72 -4.17 11.93
CA ASN A 90 -19.82 -3.34 11.13
C ASN A 90 -18.46 -3.20 11.84
N THR A 91 -17.48 -3.96 11.39
CA THR A 91 -16.11 -3.95 11.89
C THR A 91 -15.21 -2.95 11.16
N ASP A 92 -15.69 -2.29 10.09
CA ASP A 92 -14.94 -1.20 9.45
C ASP A 92 -14.75 -0.06 10.45
N TYR A 93 -15.78 0.25 11.26
CA TYR A 93 -15.69 1.24 12.34
C TYR A 93 -14.53 0.91 13.29
N ASP A 94 -14.47 -0.32 13.79
CA ASP A 94 -13.47 -0.71 14.78
C ASP A 94 -12.06 -0.77 14.16
N GLY A 95 -11.95 -1.23 12.91
CA GLY A 95 -10.69 -1.23 12.16
C GLY A 95 -10.17 0.18 11.89
N PHE A 96 -11.04 1.11 11.48
CA PHE A 96 -10.65 2.49 11.21
C PHE A 96 -10.25 3.22 12.50
N ARG A 97 -11.03 3.04 13.59
CA ARG A 97 -10.70 3.59 14.90
C ARG A 97 -9.36 3.05 15.43
N TYR A 98 -9.10 1.76 15.27
CA TYR A 98 -7.82 1.15 15.64
C TYR A 98 -6.64 1.84 14.92
N MET A 99 -6.76 2.05 13.60
CA MET A 99 -5.75 2.73 12.79
C MET A 99 -5.48 4.16 13.27
N LEU A 100 -6.53 4.97 13.53
CA LEU A 100 -6.35 6.34 14.05
C LEU A 100 -5.65 6.36 15.41
N VAL A 101 -6.07 5.50 16.34
CA VAL A 101 -5.48 5.42 17.68
C VAL A 101 -4.01 5.01 17.62
N LYS A 102 -3.67 4.01 16.79
CA LYS A 102 -2.29 3.52 16.65
C LYS A 102 -1.35 4.63 16.18
N HIS A 103 -1.80 5.46 15.23
CA HIS A 103 -1.01 6.58 14.68
C HIS A 103 -1.20 7.91 15.42
N LYS A 104 -1.89 7.90 16.57
CA LYS A 104 -2.15 9.10 17.39
C LYS A 104 -2.84 10.22 16.61
N ILE A 105 -3.67 9.85 15.63
CA ILE A 105 -4.47 10.79 14.86
C ILE A 105 -5.75 11.07 15.67
N ASP A 106 -5.79 12.23 16.32
CA ASP A 106 -6.97 12.69 17.06
C ASP A 106 -7.77 13.70 16.21
N PRO A 107 -8.99 13.37 15.76
CA PRO A 107 -9.83 14.30 15.01
C PRO A 107 -10.53 15.33 15.90
N ARG A 108 -10.43 15.24 17.24
CA ARG A 108 -11.15 16.12 18.16
C ARG A 108 -10.90 17.59 17.87
N GLY A 109 -11.99 18.34 17.68
CA GLY A 109 -11.94 19.78 17.41
C GLY A 109 -11.46 20.16 16.00
N LYS A 110 -11.17 19.17 15.15
CA LYS A 110 -10.57 19.38 13.82
C LYS A 110 -11.61 19.36 12.70
N LYS A 111 -11.26 19.98 11.58
CA LYS A 111 -11.96 19.86 10.30
C LYS A 111 -11.43 18.65 9.52
N VAL A 112 -12.34 17.76 9.14
CA VAL A 112 -12.05 16.50 8.46
C VAL A 112 -12.72 16.49 7.08
N LEU A 113 -11.93 16.27 6.04
CA LEU A 113 -12.42 16.02 4.68
C LEU A 113 -12.43 14.52 4.41
N LEU A 114 -13.57 14.02 3.95
CA LEU A 114 -13.74 12.63 3.60
C LEU A 114 -14.02 12.51 2.10
N LEU A 115 -13.14 11.84 1.36
CA LEU A 115 -13.25 11.70 -0.08
C LEU A 115 -14.09 10.44 -0.39
N GLY A 116 -15.24 10.63 -1.05
CA GLY A 116 -16.17 9.54 -1.40
C GLY A 116 -17.31 9.32 -0.39
N LYS A 117 -18.35 8.60 -0.82
CA LYS A 117 -19.61 8.41 -0.06
C LYS A 117 -20.08 6.95 0.08
N GLY A 118 -19.18 5.99 -0.06
CA GLY A 118 -19.50 4.56 -0.01
C GLY A 118 -19.67 4.01 1.41
N GLY A 119 -19.82 2.68 1.56
CA GLY A 119 -19.96 2.04 2.88
C GLY A 119 -18.80 2.29 3.84
N ALA A 120 -17.55 2.32 3.32
CA ALA A 120 -16.37 2.68 4.11
C ALA A 120 -16.41 4.14 4.57
N ALA A 121 -16.93 5.04 3.72
CA ALA A 121 -17.12 6.45 4.05
C ALA A 121 -18.02 6.62 5.28
N LYS A 122 -19.17 5.94 5.30
CA LYS A 122 -20.13 5.99 6.42
C LYS A 122 -19.49 5.54 7.74
N ALA A 123 -18.71 4.45 7.73
CA ALA A 123 -18.00 3.98 8.91
C ALA A 123 -16.94 5.01 9.38
N CYS A 124 -16.16 5.58 8.46
CA CYS A 124 -15.14 6.58 8.79
C CYS A 124 -15.76 7.86 9.37
N ILE A 125 -16.86 8.36 8.79
CA ILE A 125 -17.63 9.51 9.30
C ILE A 125 -18.08 9.25 10.73
N SER A 126 -18.67 8.07 10.99
CA SER A 126 -19.14 7.70 12.32
C SER A 126 -18.00 7.70 13.33
N VAL A 127 -16.83 7.14 12.99
CA VAL A 127 -15.66 7.15 13.88
C VAL A 127 -15.18 8.57 14.18
N VAL A 128 -14.94 9.41 13.17
CA VAL A 128 -14.39 10.76 13.43
C VAL A 128 -15.38 11.65 14.16
N THR A 129 -16.68 11.46 13.93
CA THR A 129 -17.74 12.17 14.66
C THR A 129 -17.76 11.76 16.12
N ASP A 130 -17.74 10.46 16.41
CA ASP A 130 -17.70 9.93 17.78
C ASP A 130 -16.43 10.33 18.54
N MET A 131 -15.32 10.52 17.82
CA MET A 131 -14.06 11.00 18.38
C MET A 131 -14.02 12.52 18.59
N GLY A 132 -15.07 13.24 18.15
CA GLY A 132 -15.27 14.66 18.43
C GLY A 132 -14.75 15.61 17.36
N ALA A 133 -14.70 15.20 16.09
CA ALA A 133 -14.45 16.10 14.97
C ALA A 133 -15.38 17.31 15.03
N LYS A 134 -14.82 18.51 14.80
CA LYS A 134 -15.60 19.75 14.84
C LYS A 134 -16.47 19.90 13.59
N GLU A 135 -15.94 19.46 12.45
CA GLU A 135 -16.58 19.58 11.16
C GLU A 135 -16.14 18.41 10.27
N VAL A 136 -17.11 17.73 9.66
CA VAL A 136 -16.86 16.59 8.76
C VAL A 136 -17.57 16.88 7.46
N LEU A 137 -16.81 16.95 6.36
CA LEU A 137 -17.35 17.25 5.04
C LEU A 137 -17.02 16.10 4.09
N THR A 138 -18.05 15.65 3.36
CA THR A 138 -17.87 14.63 2.33
C THR A 138 -17.62 15.32 0.98
N VAL A 139 -16.50 15.00 0.35
CA VAL A 139 -16.13 15.49 -0.99
C VAL A 139 -16.50 14.45 -2.03
N TYR A 140 -17.27 14.85 -3.05
CA TYR A 140 -17.75 13.96 -4.09
C TYR A 140 -17.78 14.64 -5.46
N TYR A 141 -17.57 13.86 -6.52
CA TYR A 141 -17.42 14.38 -7.88
C TYR A 141 -18.76 14.74 -8.56
N LYS A 142 -19.91 14.38 -7.97
CA LYS A 142 -21.24 14.74 -8.48
C LYS A 142 -21.96 15.63 -7.48
N GLU A 143 -22.77 16.55 -7.99
CA GLU A 143 -23.69 17.33 -7.17
C GLU A 143 -24.55 16.42 -6.31
N ASN A 144 -24.55 16.68 -5.01
CA ASN A 144 -25.36 15.99 -4.04
C ASN A 144 -25.56 16.90 -2.81
N PRO A 145 -26.80 17.01 -2.26
CA PRO A 145 -27.08 17.91 -1.14
C PRO A 145 -26.25 17.66 0.13
N GLU A 146 -25.72 16.45 0.31
CA GLU A 146 -24.96 16.01 1.49
C GLU A 146 -23.43 16.09 1.29
N THR A 147 -22.97 16.58 0.13
CA THR A 147 -21.55 16.60 -0.23
C THR A 147 -21.13 17.92 -0.87
N ILE A 148 -19.84 18.22 -0.83
CA ILE A 148 -19.24 19.32 -1.59
C ILE A 148 -18.48 18.79 -2.81
N SER A 149 -18.38 19.61 -3.86
CA SER A 149 -17.53 19.30 -5.02
C SER A 149 -16.05 19.46 -4.67
N TYR A 150 -15.17 18.87 -5.50
CA TYR A 150 -13.72 19.10 -5.38
C TYR A 150 -13.34 20.58 -5.55
N ASP A 151 -13.98 21.29 -6.47
CA ASP A 151 -13.73 22.73 -6.67
C ASP A 151 -14.10 23.55 -5.42
N ALA A 152 -15.28 23.27 -4.83
CA ALA A 152 -15.69 23.91 -3.59
C ALA A 152 -14.76 23.57 -2.42
N CYS A 153 -14.25 22.32 -2.39
CA CYS A 153 -13.25 21.87 -1.43
C CYS A 153 -11.96 22.70 -1.52
N TYR A 154 -11.38 22.83 -2.71
CA TYR A 154 -10.15 23.60 -2.91
C TYR A 154 -10.33 25.09 -2.61
N GLN A 155 -11.49 25.66 -2.95
CA GLN A 155 -11.75 27.08 -2.74
C GLN A 155 -11.97 27.45 -1.27
N ASN A 156 -12.63 26.59 -0.50
CA ASN A 156 -13.18 26.99 0.81
C ASN A 156 -12.64 26.19 2.00
N HIS A 157 -11.93 25.07 1.77
CA HIS A 157 -11.57 24.12 2.83
C HIS A 157 -10.07 23.77 2.86
N GLY A 158 -9.20 24.65 2.36
CA GLY A 158 -7.74 24.53 2.51
C GLY A 158 -7.24 24.56 3.97
N ASP A 159 -8.11 24.92 4.91
CA ASP A 159 -7.86 24.90 6.36
C ASP A 159 -8.12 23.53 7.01
N ALA A 160 -8.51 22.51 6.25
CA ALA A 160 -8.70 21.15 6.76
C ALA A 160 -7.41 20.56 7.34
N GLN A 161 -7.55 19.81 8.42
CA GLN A 161 -6.44 19.24 9.18
C GLN A 161 -6.29 17.74 8.96
N ILE A 162 -7.37 17.06 8.54
CA ILE A 162 -7.36 15.63 8.26
C ILE A 162 -8.07 15.39 6.94
N ILE A 163 -7.46 14.62 6.05
CA ILE A 163 -8.09 14.16 4.80
C ILE A 163 -8.10 12.62 4.79
N ILE A 164 -9.27 12.03 4.56
CA ILE A 164 -9.47 10.59 4.53
C ILE A 164 -9.93 10.18 3.13
N ASN A 165 -9.13 9.38 2.43
CA ASN A 165 -9.55 8.76 1.18
C ASN A 165 -10.39 7.51 1.45
N THR A 166 -11.65 7.51 1.01
CA THR A 166 -12.52 6.31 0.99
C THR A 166 -12.97 5.93 -0.42
N THR A 167 -12.39 6.58 -1.42
CA THR A 167 -12.59 6.25 -2.85
C THR A 167 -11.67 5.09 -3.26
N PRO A 168 -11.94 4.44 -4.41
CA PRO A 168 -11.02 3.46 -4.96
C PRO A 168 -9.82 4.09 -5.72
N VAL A 169 -9.68 5.42 -5.75
CA VAL A 169 -8.57 6.08 -6.45
C VAL A 169 -7.25 5.73 -5.77
N GLY A 170 -6.23 5.40 -6.57
CA GLY A 170 -4.93 4.95 -6.10
C GLY A 170 -4.85 3.43 -5.86
N MET A 171 -5.98 2.71 -5.90
CA MET A 171 -6.01 1.26 -5.75
C MET A 171 -5.53 0.55 -7.02
N PHE A 172 -4.82 -0.58 -6.85
CA PHE A 172 -4.48 -1.48 -7.95
C PHE A 172 -5.72 -1.87 -8.78
N PRO A 173 -5.65 -1.87 -10.13
CA PRO A 173 -4.46 -1.63 -10.96
C PRO A 173 -4.15 -0.14 -11.26
N ASN A 174 -5.04 0.78 -10.92
CA ASN A 174 -4.93 2.20 -11.29
C ASN A 174 -4.22 3.01 -10.19
N THR A 175 -2.94 2.72 -9.99
CA THR A 175 -2.17 3.26 -8.85
C THR A 175 -1.54 4.64 -9.09
N GLU A 176 -1.63 5.18 -10.30
CA GLU A 176 -0.95 6.43 -10.70
C GLU A 176 -1.66 7.70 -10.24
N HIS A 177 -2.87 7.59 -9.71
CA HIS A 177 -3.68 8.74 -9.36
C HIS A 177 -3.77 8.93 -7.84
N SER A 178 -3.68 10.19 -7.43
CA SER A 178 -4.04 10.66 -6.09
C SER A 178 -5.50 11.17 -6.11
N PRO A 179 -6.29 10.96 -5.05
CA PRO A 179 -7.69 11.38 -5.03
C PRO A 179 -7.87 12.89 -4.92
N ILE A 180 -6.85 13.61 -4.43
CA ILE A 180 -6.86 15.07 -4.25
C ILE A 180 -5.41 15.59 -4.22
N ASP A 181 -5.17 16.81 -4.71
CA ASP A 181 -3.88 17.48 -4.57
C ASP A 181 -3.74 18.09 -3.16
N LEU A 182 -2.65 17.76 -2.46
CA LEU A 182 -2.38 18.21 -1.10
C LEU A 182 -1.74 19.61 -1.02
N SER A 183 -1.38 20.22 -2.15
CA SER A 183 -0.71 21.52 -2.19
C SER A 183 -1.54 22.65 -1.55
N SER A 184 -2.86 22.63 -1.75
CA SER A 184 -3.83 23.62 -1.26
C SER A 184 -4.16 23.53 0.24
N PHE A 185 -3.63 22.54 0.97
CA PHE A 185 -3.98 22.30 2.37
C PHE A 185 -2.83 22.64 3.31
N GLU A 186 -2.76 23.90 3.75
CA GLU A 186 -1.62 24.41 4.56
C GLU A 186 -1.64 23.93 6.02
N ARG A 187 -2.82 23.59 6.54
CA ARG A 187 -3.03 23.16 7.95
C ARG A 187 -3.14 21.64 8.11
N LEU A 188 -2.80 20.90 7.06
CA LEU A 188 -2.92 19.45 7.07
C LEU A 188 -2.00 18.84 8.14
N GLU A 189 -2.56 17.99 8.97
CA GLU A 189 -1.84 17.26 10.03
C GLU A 189 -1.75 15.77 9.73
N ALA A 190 -2.76 15.22 9.03
CA ALA A 190 -2.78 13.82 8.65
C ALA A 190 -3.54 13.53 7.33
N VAL A 191 -3.06 12.52 6.61
CA VAL A 191 -3.77 11.86 5.52
C VAL A 191 -3.95 10.38 5.82
N ILE A 192 -5.15 9.86 5.55
CA ILE A 192 -5.49 8.47 5.82
C ILE A 192 -6.11 7.87 4.57
N ASP A 193 -5.57 6.76 4.10
CA ASP A 193 -6.11 6.02 2.96
C ASP A 193 -6.67 4.68 3.43
N VAL A 194 -7.92 4.36 3.10
CA VAL A 194 -8.48 3.02 3.36
C VAL A 194 -8.04 1.99 2.32
N VAL A 195 -7.41 2.44 1.23
CA VAL A 195 -6.77 1.56 0.24
C VAL A 195 -5.52 0.93 0.84
N TYR A 196 -5.40 -0.39 0.68
CA TYR A 196 -4.28 -1.20 1.20
C TYR A 196 -3.43 -1.87 0.11
N ASN A 197 -3.81 -1.71 -1.16
CA ASN A 197 -3.07 -2.23 -2.31
C ASN A 197 -3.02 -1.15 -3.40
N PRO A 198 -1.87 -0.47 -3.60
CA PRO A 198 -0.53 -0.78 -3.08
C PRO A 198 -0.36 -0.50 -1.57
N LEU A 199 0.76 -0.93 -0.98
CA LEU A 199 1.07 -0.71 0.44
C LEU A 199 1.15 0.78 0.79
N ARG A 200 1.64 1.61 -0.15
CA ARG A 200 1.64 3.08 -0.09
C ARG A 200 1.06 3.61 -1.40
N THR A 201 -0.13 4.20 -1.35
CA THR A 201 -0.75 4.88 -2.50
C THR A 201 -0.03 6.19 -2.79
N GLN A 202 -0.26 6.77 -3.97
CA GLN A 202 0.28 8.11 -4.27
C GLN A 202 -0.17 9.13 -3.21
N PHE A 203 -1.42 9.06 -2.74
CA PHE A 203 -1.95 9.89 -1.67
C PHE A 203 -1.14 9.81 -0.36
N VAL A 204 -0.77 8.59 0.05
CA VAL A 204 0.08 8.38 1.23
C VAL A 204 1.48 8.94 1.00
N LEU A 205 2.08 8.69 -0.18
CA LEU A 205 3.40 9.22 -0.52
C LEU A 205 3.42 10.76 -0.57
N ASP A 206 2.36 11.38 -1.08
CA ASP A 206 2.18 12.84 -1.10
C ASP A 206 2.12 13.39 0.34
N GLY A 207 1.42 12.71 1.25
CA GLY A 207 1.38 13.05 2.67
C GLY A 207 2.75 12.96 3.35
N ILE A 208 3.50 11.87 3.11
CA ILE A 208 4.87 11.70 3.60
C ILE A 208 5.76 12.85 3.09
N SER A 209 5.68 13.18 1.81
CA SER A 209 6.44 14.26 1.17
C SER A 209 6.13 15.63 1.79
N LYS A 210 4.86 15.86 2.16
CA LYS A 210 4.41 17.07 2.86
C LYS A 210 4.84 17.12 4.33
N GLY A 211 5.33 16.02 4.90
CA GLY A 211 5.77 15.92 6.30
C GLY A 211 4.62 15.76 7.29
N VAL A 212 3.45 15.30 6.84
CA VAL A 212 2.29 15.02 7.70
C VAL A 212 2.22 13.53 8.05
N VAL A 213 1.42 13.17 9.07
CA VAL A 213 1.16 11.76 9.38
C VAL A 213 0.38 11.14 8.22
N ALA A 214 0.91 10.11 7.58
CA ALA A 214 0.32 9.51 6.39
C ALA A 214 0.20 7.99 6.54
N VAL A 215 -1.03 7.45 6.45
CA VAL A 215 -1.32 6.06 6.81
C VAL A 215 -2.13 5.37 5.71
N GLY A 216 -1.75 4.15 5.33
CA GLY A 216 -2.48 3.31 4.39
C GLY A 216 -3.39 2.27 5.05
N GLY A 217 -4.26 1.62 4.26
CA GLY A 217 -5.41 0.87 4.77
C GLY A 217 -5.11 -0.52 5.32
N LEU A 218 -3.86 -1.01 5.25
CA LEU A 218 -3.51 -2.36 5.70
C LEU A 218 -3.83 -2.56 7.19
N GLU A 219 -3.60 -1.53 8.01
CA GLU A 219 -3.90 -1.59 9.44
C GLU A 219 -5.40 -1.66 9.72
N MET A 220 -6.20 -0.86 9.00
CA MET A 220 -7.65 -0.94 9.05
C MET A 220 -8.13 -2.34 8.64
N LEU A 221 -7.53 -2.94 7.61
CA LEU A 221 -7.86 -4.30 7.15
C LEU A 221 -7.57 -5.36 8.22
N ILE A 222 -6.45 -5.27 8.92
CA ILE A 222 -6.13 -6.19 10.01
C ILE A 222 -7.04 -5.92 11.22
N GLY A 223 -7.27 -4.65 11.57
CA GLY A 223 -8.13 -4.26 12.70
C GLY A 223 -9.57 -4.75 12.53
N GLN A 224 -10.15 -4.59 11.34
CA GLN A 224 -11.51 -5.09 11.07
C GLN A 224 -11.58 -6.62 11.11
N ALA A 225 -10.54 -7.32 10.63
CA ALA A 225 -10.47 -8.77 10.65
C ALA A 225 -10.32 -9.32 12.07
N LYS A 226 -9.52 -8.67 12.92
CA LYS A 226 -9.39 -8.98 14.35
C LYS A 226 -10.75 -8.89 15.05
N CYS A 227 -11.49 -7.82 14.82
CA CYS A 227 -12.85 -7.66 15.36
C CYS A 227 -13.82 -8.71 14.80
N ALA A 228 -13.75 -9.02 13.51
CA ALA A 228 -14.57 -10.04 12.89
C ALA A 228 -14.29 -11.44 13.48
N VAL A 229 -13.02 -11.82 13.65
CA VAL A 229 -12.62 -13.08 14.30
C VAL A 229 -13.16 -13.15 15.73
N ALA A 230 -13.09 -12.04 16.47
CA ALA A 230 -13.61 -11.99 17.82
C ALA A 230 -15.12 -12.22 17.89
N ILE A 231 -15.87 -11.69 16.91
CA ILE A 231 -17.30 -11.91 16.73
C ILE A 231 -17.61 -13.34 16.27
N PHE A 232 -16.84 -13.87 15.32
CA PHE A 232 -17.04 -15.21 14.76
C PHE A 232 -16.87 -16.32 15.79
N LEU A 233 -15.90 -16.14 16.70
CA LEU A 233 -15.50 -17.15 17.67
C LEU A 233 -15.98 -16.84 19.08
N GLU A 234 -16.60 -15.67 19.30
CA GLU A 234 -17.01 -15.16 20.61
C GLU A 234 -15.84 -15.14 21.62
N LYS A 235 -14.65 -14.75 21.14
CA LYS A 235 -13.39 -14.76 21.89
C LYS A 235 -12.60 -13.50 21.64
N LYS A 236 -11.88 -13.03 22.66
CA LYS A 236 -10.94 -11.92 22.46
C LYS A 236 -9.76 -12.38 21.62
N VAL A 237 -9.30 -11.52 20.73
CA VAL A 237 -8.06 -11.70 19.97
C VAL A 237 -7.02 -10.74 20.51
N ASP A 238 -5.86 -11.27 20.87
CA ASP A 238 -4.77 -10.51 21.50
C ASP A 238 -4.09 -9.53 20.51
N ASP A 239 -3.77 -8.33 20.99
CA ASP A 239 -3.15 -7.26 20.20
C ASP A 239 -1.75 -7.63 19.70
N SER A 240 -1.01 -8.47 20.44
CA SER A 240 0.31 -8.96 20.04
C SER A 240 0.28 -9.79 18.75
N ILE A 241 -0.84 -10.47 18.46
CA ILE A 241 -1.04 -11.20 17.22
C ILE A 241 -1.18 -10.21 16.06
N THR A 242 -1.93 -9.12 16.28
CA THR A 242 -2.15 -8.07 15.29
C THR A 242 -0.84 -7.38 14.89
N HIS A 243 0.03 -7.08 15.84
CA HIS A 243 1.34 -6.48 15.56
C HIS A 243 2.24 -7.41 14.75
N ARG A 244 2.38 -8.67 15.17
CA ARG A 244 3.19 -9.68 14.45
C ARG A 244 2.68 -9.93 13.04
N LEU A 245 1.36 -10.01 12.87
CA LEU A 245 0.71 -10.16 11.56
C LEU A 245 1.00 -8.97 10.65
N TYR A 246 0.90 -7.74 11.16
CA TYR A 246 1.20 -6.54 10.37
C TYR A 246 2.65 -6.55 9.90
N SER A 247 3.61 -6.79 10.81
CA SER A 247 5.04 -6.87 10.46
C SER A 247 5.32 -7.98 9.45
N SER A 248 4.76 -9.17 9.65
CA SER A 248 4.94 -10.30 8.74
C SER A 248 4.36 -10.02 7.35
N LEU A 249 3.18 -9.41 7.24
CA LEU A 249 2.59 -9.03 5.96
C LEU A 249 3.41 -7.94 5.26
N LEU A 250 3.89 -6.94 6.00
CA LEU A 250 4.77 -5.93 5.43
C LEU A 250 6.06 -6.55 4.90
N GLU A 251 6.69 -7.45 5.65
CA GLU A 251 7.90 -8.14 5.22
C GLU A 251 7.64 -9.01 3.98
N GLU A 252 6.59 -9.83 3.97
CA GLU A 252 6.22 -10.69 2.85
C GLU A 252 5.95 -9.87 1.58
N ARG A 253 5.14 -8.81 1.73
CA ARG A 253 4.58 -8.06 0.59
C ARG A 253 5.49 -6.95 0.08
N SER A 254 6.31 -6.34 0.94
CA SER A 254 7.18 -5.26 0.50
C SER A 254 8.25 -5.77 -0.46
N ASN A 255 8.54 -4.99 -1.49
CA ASN A 255 9.72 -5.21 -2.32
C ASN A 255 10.95 -4.61 -1.65
N LEU A 256 12.09 -5.28 -1.75
CA LEU A 256 13.39 -4.66 -1.45
C LEU A 256 13.92 -4.07 -2.76
N VAL A 257 14.00 -2.74 -2.84
CA VAL A 257 14.46 -2.04 -4.05
C VAL A 257 15.90 -1.58 -3.84
N LEU A 258 16.80 -2.00 -4.73
CA LEU A 258 18.23 -1.70 -4.64
C LEU A 258 18.60 -0.64 -5.68
N ILE A 259 18.97 0.55 -5.20
CA ILE A 259 19.54 1.61 -6.02
C ILE A 259 21.04 1.75 -5.75
N GLY A 260 21.77 2.33 -6.70
CA GLY A 260 23.20 2.61 -6.54
C GLY A 260 23.96 2.56 -7.86
N MET A 261 25.20 3.03 -7.81
CA MET A 261 26.07 3.12 -8.99
C MET A 261 26.33 1.73 -9.62
N SER A 262 26.69 1.71 -10.90
CA SER A 262 27.07 0.46 -11.55
C SER A 262 28.34 -0.12 -10.89
N GLY A 263 28.42 -1.44 -10.72
CA GLY A 263 29.52 -2.09 -10.00
C GLY A 263 29.46 -1.98 -8.47
N CYS A 264 28.42 -1.37 -7.88
CA CYS A 264 28.30 -1.31 -6.42
C CYS A 264 27.82 -2.62 -5.75
N GLY A 265 27.45 -3.65 -6.53
CA GLY A 265 27.08 -4.97 -6.02
C GLY A 265 25.58 -5.27 -5.91
N LYS A 266 24.68 -4.44 -6.47
CA LYS A 266 23.22 -4.64 -6.43
C LYS A 266 22.79 -6.04 -6.86
N THR A 267 23.25 -6.51 -8.02
CA THR A 267 22.86 -7.83 -8.54
C THR A 267 23.35 -8.96 -7.65
N THR A 268 24.58 -8.86 -7.13
CA THR A 268 25.17 -9.88 -6.25
C THR A 268 24.46 -9.94 -4.90
N LEU A 269 24.32 -8.79 -4.21
CA LEU A 269 23.63 -8.71 -2.92
C LEU A 269 22.13 -9.02 -3.07
N GLY A 270 21.51 -8.54 -4.15
CA GLY A 270 20.08 -8.75 -4.40
C GLY A 270 19.71 -10.21 -4.61
N LYS A 271 20.53 -10.99 -5.33
CA LYS A 271 20.32 -12.45 -5.46
C LYS A 271 20.40 -13.16 -4.11
N LYS A 272 21.42 -12.84 -3.29
CA LYS A 272 21.57 -13.42 -1.95
C LYS A 272 20.44 -12.99 -1.00
N ALA A 273 20.03 -11.72 -1.05
CA ALA A 273 18.94 -11.19 -0.24
C ALA A 273 17.59 -11.82 -0.63
N ALA A 274 17.35 -12.06 -1.92
CA ALA A 274 16.15 -12.73 -2.39
C ALA A 274 16.03 -14.15 -1.84
N GLU A 275 17.12 -14.92 -1.85
CA GLU A 275 17.17 -16.26 -1.23
C GLU A 275 16.91 -16.19 0.27
N CYS A 276 17.59 -15.28 0.99
CA CYS A 276 17.43 -15.11 2.44
C CYS A 276 16.00 -14.71 2.85
N LEU A 277 15.34 -13.87 2.05
CA LEU A 277 14.01 -13.33 2.34
C LEU A 277 12.87 -14.17 1.72
N GLY A 278 13.17 -15.23 0.96
CA GLY A 278 12.17 -16.01 0.23
C GLY A 278 11.44 -15.19 -0.85
N LYS A 279 12.14 -14.25 -1.50
CA LYS A 279 11.62 -13.34 -2.52
C LYS A 279 12.14 -13.69 -3.91
N THR A 280 11.49 -13.17 -4.95
CA THR A 280 11.97 -13.30 -6.33
C THR A 280 12.95 -12.18 -6.65
N PHE A 281 14.16 -12.52 -7.09
CA PHE A 281 15.10 -11.51 -7.59
C PHE A 281 14.76 -11.09 -9.03
N ILE A 282 14.82 -9.80 -9.31
CA ILE A 282 14.69 -9.24 -10.66
C ILE A 282 15.72 -8.12 -10.84
N ASP A 283 16.35 -8.06 -12.01
CA ASP A 283 17.22 -6.94 -12.41
C ASP A 283 16.57 -6.21 -13.59
N ILE A 284 16.23 -4.94 -13.40
CA ILE A 284 15.51 -4.15 -14.39
C ILE A 284 16.32 -4.03 -15.69
N ASP A 285 17.65 -3.92 -15.63
CA ASP A 285 18.46 -3.83 -16.84
C ASP A 285 18.44 -5.15 -17.62
N GLU A 286 18.44 -6.31 -16.93
CA GLU A 286 18.27 -7.62 -17.57
C GLU A 286 16.87 -7.78 -18.21
N GLU A 287 15.82 -7.26 -17.55
CA GLU A 287 14.46 -7.29 -18.08
C GLU A 287 14.26 -6.36 -19.29
N ILE A 288 14.91 -5.19 -19.30
CA ILE A 288 14.96 -4.31 -20.46
C ILE A 288 15.60 -5.03 -21.65
N VAL A 289 16.75 -5.70 -21.46
CA VAL A 289 17.43 -6.45 -22.53
C VAL A 289 16.52 -7.56 -23.09
N LYS A 290 15.76 -8.26 -22.25
CA LYS A 290 14.79 -9.27 -22.70
C LYS A 290 13.67 -8.66 -23.55
N GLU A 291 13.18 -7.48 -23.19
CA GLU A 291 12.12 -6.77 -23.90
C GLU A 291 12.60 -6.26 -25.28
N ILE A 292 13.75 -5.56 -25.31
CA ILE A 292 14.29 -4.95 -26.54
C ILE A 292 15.05 -5.94 -27.43
N LYS A 293 15.39 -7.12 -26.91
CA LYS A 293 16.10 -8.21 -27.61
C LYS A 293 17.47 -7.81 -28.18
N MET A 294 18.14 -6.86 -27.54
CA MET A 294 19.49 -6.40 -27.89
C MET A 294 20.20 -5.80 -26.65
N PRO A 295 21.53 -5.64 -26.68
CA PRO A 295 22.26 -4.93 -25.63
C PRO A 295 21.76 -3.49 -25.45
N ILE A 296 21.75 -3.00 -24.20
CA ILE A 296 21.35 -1.63 -23.88
C ILE A 296 22.20 -0.61 -24.64
N GLU A 297 23.50 -0.86 -24.80
CA GLU A 297 24.41 0.03 -25.54
C GLU A 297 23.97 0.24 -27.00
N ASP A 298 23.65 -0.86 -27.69
CA ASP A 298 23.22 -0.81 -29.09
C ASP A 298 21.88 -0.09 -29.21
N TYR A 299 20.95 -0.34 -28.29
CA TYR A 299 19.68 0.35 -28.24
C TYR A 299 19.86 1.85 -27.99
N PHE A 300 20.75 2.22 -27.08
CA PHE A 300 21.08 3.61 -26.77
C PHE A 300 21.69 4.33 -27.98
N TYR A 301 22.55 3.65 -28.74
CA TYR A 301 23.13 4.19 -29.97
C TYR A 301 22.09 4.36 -31.09
N GLN A 302 21.16 3.41 -31.25
CA GLN A 302 20.15 3.43 -32.31
C GLN A 302 18.97 4.36 -32.01
N MET A 303 18.49 4.39 -30.77
CA MET A 303 17.22 5.01 -30.38
C MET A 303 17.40 6.22 -29.44
N GLY A 304 18.59 6.38 -28.84
CA GLY A 304 18.90 7.47 -27.91
C GLY A 304 18.43 7.25 -26.47
N GLU A 305 18.89 8.11 -25.55
CA GLU A 305 18.53 8.07 -24.13
C GLU A 305 17.01 8.19 -23.88
N PRO A 306 16.26 9.10 -24.53
CA PRO A 306 14.83 9.25 -24.24
C PRO A 306 14.03 7.97 -24.46
N ALA A 307 14.29 7.24 -25.55
CA ALA A 307 13.63 5.97 -25.82
C ALA A 307 13.98 4.90 -24.77
N PHE A 308 15.23 4.86 -24.32
CA PHE A 308 15.64 3.97 -23.23
C PHE A 308 14.91 4.28 -21.92
N ARG A 309 14.72 5.56 -21.59
CA ARG A 309 14.01 5.99 -20.37
C ARG A 309 12.55 5.57 -20.36
N GLU A 310 11.86 5.62 -21.50
CA GLU A 310 10.48 5.13 -21.61
C GLU A 310 10.39 3.63 -21.31
N ILE A 311 11.32 2.82 -21.82
CA ILE A 311 11.34 1.37 -21.54
C ILE A 311 11.75 1.09 -20.09
N GLU A 312 12.72 1.83 -19.54
CA GLU A 312 13.10 1.75 -18.12
C GLU A 312 11.88 1.99 -17.22
N LYS A 313 11.13 3.06 -17.50
CA LYS A 313 9.89 3.40 -16.79
C LYS A 313 8.84 2.30 -16.88
N ALA A 314 8.62 1.74 -18.08
CA ALA A 314 7.68 0.64 -18.27
C ALA A 314 8.05 -0.61 -17.45
N MET A 315 9.34 -0.97 -17.39
CA MET A 315 9.81 -2.11 -16.58
C MET A 315 9.70 -1.82 -15.08
N VAL A 316 10.04 -0.62 -14.64
CA VAL A 316 9.85 -0.17 -13.25
C VAL A 316 8.38 -0.29 -12.86
N GLN A 317 7.45 0.21 -13.67
CA GLN A 317 6.01 0.12 -13.40
C GLN A 317 5.52 -1.32 -13.34
N LYS A 318 5.95 -2.16 -14.28
CA LYS A 318 5.56 -3.58 -14.36
C LYS A 318 5.88 -4.35 -13.10
N TYR A 319 7.11 -4.21 -12.58
CA TYR A 319 7.58 -5.00 -11.44
C TYR A 319 7.28 -4.36 -10.08
N SER A 320 7.24 -3.03 -9.99
CA SER A 320 6.99 -2.34 -8.71
C SER A 320 5.56 -2.51 -8.20
N GLN A 321 4.57 -2.70 -9.08
CA GLN A 321 3.19 -2.97 -8.69
C GLN A 321 2.97 -4.40 -8.15
N LEU A 322 3.95 -5.30 -8.35
CA LEU A 322 3.94 -6.64 -7.77
C LEU A 322 4.52 -6.61 -6.35
N ASN A 323 4.41 -7.72 -5.63
CA ASN A 323 4.87 -7.88 -4.25
C ASN A 323 5.82 -9.07 -4.14
N GLY A 324 6.69 -9.07 -3.13
CA GLY A 324 7.58 -10.20 -2.85
C GLY A 324 8.82 -10.27 -3.75
N PHE A 325 9.30 -9.12 -4.26
CA PHE A 325 10.49 -9.03 -5.09
C PHE A 325 11.67 -8.38 -4.39
N VAL A 326 12.88 -8.77 -4.79
CA VAL A 326 14.09 -7.95 -4.65
C VAL A 326 14.40 -7.37 -6.03
N ILE A 327 14.31 -6.05 -6.17
CA ILE A 327 14.39 -5.33 -7.44
C ILE A 327 15.73 -4.59 -7.51
N SER A 328 16.64 -5.06 -8.35
CA SER A 328 17.86 -4.33 -8.73
C SER A 328 17.53 -3.38 -9.88
N THR A 329 17.87 -2.10 -9.74
CA THR A 329 17.59 -1.08 -10.78
C THR A 329 18.85 -0.61 -11.48
N GLY A 330 18.75 -0.15 -12.73
CA GLY A 330 19.83 0.56 -13.40
C GLY A 330 20.29 1.79 -12.61
N GLY A 331 21.58 2.13 -12.70
CA GLY A 331 22.14 3.24 -11.91
C GLY A 331 21.55 4.61 -12.23
N GLY A 332 20.90 4.76 -13.39
CA GLY A 332 20.27 6.00 -13.84
C GLY A 332 18.83 6.21 -13.36
N VAL A 333 18.19 5.20 -12.74
CA VAL A 333 16.76 5.25 -12.37
C VAL A 333 16.40 6.47 -11.51
N ILE A 334 17.34 6.92 -10.67
CA ILE A 334 17.17 8.06 -9.76
C ILE A 334 17.05 9.42 -10.46
N LYS A 335 17.30 9.49 -11.77
CA LYS A 335 17.15 10.74 -12.55
C LYS A 335 15.69 11.07 -12.82
N ASP A 336 14.81 10.07 -12.74
CA ASP A 336 13.37 10.23 -12.91
C ASP A 336 12.66 10.00 -11.56
N TRP A 337 12.07 11.06 -11.02
CA TRP A 337 11.40 11.00 -9.73
C TRP A 337 10.08 10.22 -9.77
N GLU A 338 9.49 10.10 -10.96
CA GLU A 338 8.29 9.28 -11.15
C GLU A 338 8.63 7.79 -10.94
N ASN A 339 9.78 7.33 -11.45
CA ASN A 339 10.27 5.98 -11.17
C ASN A 339 10.48 5.74 -9.67
N ILE A 340 11.06 6.71 -8.96
CA ILE A 340 11.25 6.62 -7.51
C ILE A 340 9.91 6.53 -6.77
N ASN A 341 8.91 7.34 -7.16
CA ASN A 341 7.58 7.27 -6.59
C ASN A 341 6.92 5.91 -6.85
N ILE A 342 7.00 5.39 -8.07
CA ILE A 342 6.49 4.06 -8.43
C ILE A 342 7.14 2.96 -7.59
N LEU A 343 8.48 2.98 -7.45
CA LEU A 343 9.23 2.01 -6.64
C LEU A 343 8.83 2.07 -5.15
N LYS A 344 8.49 3.25 -4.63
CA LYS A 344 8.06 3.42 -3.23
C LYS A 344 6.68 2.83 -2.93
N LYS A 345 5.80 2.63 -3.92
CA LYS A 345 4.41 2.18 -3.68
C LYS A 345 4.34 0.85 -2.93
N ASN A 346 5.07 -0.17 -3.39
CA ASN A 346 5.23 -1.45 -2.68
C ASN A 346 6.66 -1.71 -2.20
N GLY A 347 7.65 -0.93 -2.62
CA GLY A 347 9.04 -1.14 -2.26
C GLY A 347 9.50 -0.41 -1.01
N ARG A 348 10.67 -0.79 -0.50
CA ARG A 348 11.55 0.05 0.32
C ARG A 348 12.88 0.21 -0.40
N ILE A 349 13.29 1.46 -0.57
CA ILE A 349 14.48 1.79 -1.37
C ILE A 349 15.71 1.79 -0.49
N VAL A 350 16.64 0.87 -0.75
CA VAL A 350 17.96 0.80 -0.10
C VAL A 350 19.03 1.18 -1.10
N TRP A 351 19.85 2.16 -0.73
CA TRP A 351 21.02 2.52 -1.51
C TRP A 351 22.19 1.61 -1.14
N ILE A 352 22.63 0.81 -2.11
CA ILE A 352 23.89 0.06 -2.03
C ILE A 352 25.02 1.03 -2.33
N LYS A 353 25.63 1.55 -1.26
CA LYS A 353 26.70 2.53 -1.32
C LYS A 353 28.04 1.83 -1.32
N ARG A 354 28.88 2.20 -2.29
CA ARG A 354 30.24 1.68 -2.43
C ARG A 354 31.17 2.83 -2.75
N GLU A 355 32.37 2.80 -2.18
CA GLU A 355 33.40 3.79 -2.46
C GLU A 355 33.69 3.86 -3.96
N VAL A 356 33.87 5.08 -4.46
CA VAL A 356 34.02 5.33 -5.90
C VAL A 356 35.26 4.62 -6.48
N SER A 357 36.31 4.48 -5.66
CA SER A 357 37.56 3.78 -5.98
C SER A 357 37.37 2.28 -6.21
N LEU A 358 36.29 1.71 -5.67
CA LEU A 358 35.95 0.29 -5.77
C LEU A 358 34.90 0.01 -6.85
N LEU A 359 34.42 1.03 -7.55
CA LEU A 359 33.48 0.87 -8.64
C LEU A 359 34.21 0.46 -9.92
N GLU A 360 33.64 -0.49 -10.64
CA GLU A 360 34.14 -0.89 -11.96
C GLU A 360 33.85 0.20 -13.01
N SER A 361 34.84 0.52 -13.85
CA SER A 361 34.71 1.40 -15.01
C SER A 361 34.85 0.60 -16.32
N GLY A 362 34.16 1.01 -17.39
CA GLY A 362 34.21 0.32 -18.70
C GLY A 362 33.31 -0.92 -18.82
N ASN A 363 33.48 -1.69 -19.90
CA ASN A 363 32.75 -2.93 -20.26
C ASN A 363 31.21 -2.80 -20.27
N GLY A 364 30.61 -2.38 -21.39
CA GLY A 364 29.15 -2.41 -21.51
C GLY A 364 28.43 -1.26 -20.80
N ARG A 365 29.16 -0.19 -20.40
CA ARG A 365 28.66 0.95 -19.62
C ARG A 365 28.83 2.27 -20.39
N PRO A 366 27.86 2.66 -21.23
CA PRO A 366 28.03 3.75 -22.19
C PRO A 366 28.21 5.11 -21.52
N LEU A 367 27.71 5.28 -20.30
CA LEU A 367 27.81 6.52 -19.53
C LEU A 367 29.05 6.61 -18.63
N ALA A 368 29.73 5.49 -18.33
CA ALA A 368 30.87 5.44 -17.41
C ALA A 368 32.08 4.67 -17.99
N PRO A 369 32.67 5.14 -19.10
CA PRO A 369 33.73 4.42 -19.82
C PRO A 369 35.07 4.38 -19.08
N ASN A 370 35.35 5.32 -18.16
CA ASN A 370 36.62 5.43 -17.44
C ASN A 370 36.45 5.97 -16.00
N ALA A 371 37.53 5.98 -15.21
CA ALA A 371 37.50 6.36 -13.80
C ALA A 371 37.08 7.83 -13.57
N GLU A 372 37.54 8.76 -14.42
CA GLU A 372 37.21 10.19 -14.30
C GLU A 372 35.71 10.44 -14.55
N THR A 373 35.16 9.86 -15.63
CA THR A 373 33.72 9.93 -15.94
C THR A 373 32.88 9.24 -14.86
N THR A 374 33.37 8.13 -14.29
CA THR A 374 32.72 7.45 -13.17
C THR A 374 32.64 8.35 -11.93
N LEU A 375 33.73 9.04 -11.57
CA LEU A 375 33.78 9.97 -10.45
C LEU A 375 32.81 11.14 -10.65
N ARG A 376 32.81 11.75 -11.84
CA ARG A 376 31.90 12.86 -12.17
C ARG A 376 30.44 12.43 -12.06
N LEU A 377 30.09 11.27 -12.62
CA LEU A 377 28.74 10.71 -12.51
C LEU A 377 28.35 10.40 -11.07
N TYR A 378 29.28 9.87 -10.27
CA TYR A 378 29.03 9.61 -8.86
C TYR A 378 28.65 10.90 -8.13
N GLN A 379 29.42 11.97 -8.32
CA GLN A 379 29.18 13.27 -7.70
C GLN A 379 27.83 13.87 -8.12
N GLU A 380 27.47 13.76 -9.41
CA GLU A 380 26.18 14.20 -9.93
C GLU A 380 25.01 13.45 -9.29
N ARG A 381 25.12 12.13 -9.13
CA ARG A 381 24.04 11.27 -8.64
C ARG A 381 23.95 11.16 -7.12
N LEU A 382 25.01 11.51 -6.39
CA LEU A 382 25.06 11.47 -4.93
C LEU A 382 23.85 12.15 -4.24
N PRO A 383 23.48 13.42 -4.57
CA PRO A 383 22.31 14.04 -3.96
C PRO A 383 21.00 13.31 -4.31
N LEU A 384 20.89 12.74 -5.51
CA LEU A 384 19.70 12.01 -5.96
C LEU A 384 19.55 10.66 -5.24
N TYR A 385 20.64 9.90 -5.08
CA TYR A 385 20.63 8.67 -4.28
C TYR A 385 20.26 8.96 -2.82
N THR A 386 20.82 10.03 -2.24
CA THR A 386 20.55 10.44 -0.86
C THR A 386 19.08 10.80 -0.67
N ALA A 387 18.48 11.52 -1.61
CA ALA A 387 17.06 11.90 -1.54
C ALA A 387 16.11 10.70 -1.80
N ALA A 388 16.52 9.74 -2.62
CA ALA A 388 15.66 8.62 -3.03
C ALA A 388 15.60 7.52 -1.97
N ALA A 389 16.73 7.27 -1.30
CA ALA A 389 16.91 6.16 -0.38
C ALA A 389 16.12 6.31 0.93
N GLU A 390 15.56 5.21 1.41
CA GLU A 390 14.96 5.07 2.74
C GLU A 390 15.95 4.44 3.74
N GLY A 391 17.01 3.80 3.23
CA GLY A 391 18.15 3.33 4.01
C GLY A 391 19.40 3.15 3.15
N ILE A 392 20.55 3.01 3.80
CA ILE A 392 21.86 2.89 3.16
C ILE A 392 22.50 1.60 3.64
N CYS A 393 23.06 0.83 2.71
CA CYS A 393 23.89 -0.35 2.98
C CYS A 393 25.29 -0.08 2.41
N GLU A 394 26.29 -0.01 3.27
CA GLU A 394 27.69 0.16 2.91
C GLU A 394 28.28 -1.18 2.42
N ASN A 395 28.76 -1.21 1.18
CA ASN A 395 29.25 -2.42 0.52
C ASN A 395 30.72 -2.29 0.11
N ASN A 396 31.58 -1.94 1.08
CA ASN A 396 33.02 -1.74 0.89
C ASN A 396 33.86 -2.98 1.28
N PHE A 397 33.22 -4.01 1.85
CA PHE A 397 33.89 -5.20 2.39
C PHE A 397 33.48 -6.47 1.62
N SER A 398 33.32 -7.60 2.32
CA SER A 398 32.87 -8.85 1.71
C SER A 398 31.37 -8.81 1.37
N PRO A 399 30.94 -9.56 0.33
CA PRO A 399 29.51 -9.71 0.02
C PRO A 399 28.67 -10.25 1.18
N GLU A 400 29.26 -11.06 2.07
CA GLU A 400 28.59 -11.60 3.26
C GLU A 400 28.25 -10.48 4.25
N THR A 401 29.22 -9.60 4.52
CA THR A 401 29.00 -8.45 5.41
C THR A 401 27.97 -7.49 4.83
N GLY A 402 28.04 -7.23 3.52
CA GLY A 402 27.05 -6.39 2.83
C GLY A 402 25.65 -7.00 2.82
N LEU A 403 25.52 -8.33 2.78
CA LEU A 403 24.22 -9.00 2.88
C LEU A 403 23.60 -8.80 4.26
N ASP A 404 24.35 -9.07 5.34
CA ASP A 404 23.86 -8.92 6.71
C ASP A 404 23.39 -7.48 6.97
N GLU A 405 24.17 -6.49 6.51
CA GLU A 405 23.80 -5.09 6.59
C GLU A 405 22.54 -4.77 5.78
N LEU A 406 22.42 -5.27 4.54
CA LEU A 406 21.25 -5.05 3.69
C LEU A 406 19.96 -5.59 4.34
N ILE A 407 20.01 -6.80 4.89
CA ILE A 407 18.87 -7.42 5.57
C ILE A 407 18.48 -6.61 6.82
N LEU A 408 19.48 -6.21 7.61
CA LEU A 408 19.27 -5.38 8.80
C LEU A 408 18.61 -4.04 8.44
N VAL A 409 19.13 -3.34 7.42
CA VAL A 409 18.62 -2.04 6.97
C VAL A 409 17.19 -2.18 6.47
N PHE A 410 16.90 -3.21 5.66
CA PHE A 410 15.55 -3.47 5.18
C PHE A 410 14.56 -3.70 6.34
N ALA A 411 14.93 -4.54 7.32
CA ALA A 411 14.12 -4.78 8.51
C ALA A 411 13.90 -3.50 9.34
N GLN A 412 14.92 -2.67 9.50
CA GLN A 412 14.81 -1.38 10.20
C GLN A 412 13.84 -0.42 9.51
N ILE A 413 13.88 -0.34 8.17
CA ILE A 413 12.93 0.50 7.42
C ILE A 413 11.50 0.01 7.64
N LEU A 414 11.26 -1.30 7.57
CA LEU A 414 9.93 -1.88 7.80
C LEU A 414 9.42 -1.67 9.23
N SER A 415 10.32 -1.69 10.23
CA SER A 415 9.94 -1.47 11.63
C SER A 415 9.47 -0.04 11.95
N LYS A 416 9.86 0.92 11.12
CA LYS A 416 9.47 2.34 11.23
C LYS A 416 8.20 2.68 10.42
N ALA A 417 7.71 1.73 9.63
CA ALA A 417 6.62 1.93 8.67
C ALA A 417 5.23 1.88 9.32
#